data_AF-A0A7X6XT92-F1
#
_entry.id   AF-A0A7X6XT92-F1
#
_cell.length_a   1.000
_cell.length_b   1.000
_cell.length_c   1.000
_cell.angle_alpha   90.00
_cell.angle_beta   90.00
_cell.angle_gamma   90.00
#
_symmetry.space_group_name_H-M   'P 1'
#
loop_
_entity.id
_entity.type
_entity.pdbx_description
1 polymer ?
#
loop_
_entity_poly.entity_id
_entity_poly.type
_entity_poly.pdbx_seq_one_letter_code
_entity_poly.pdbx_strand_id
1 'polypeptide(L)' 'MNKVRVKIVGGGLAGCEAAWQIAKRDIKVDLYEMRPYKTTPAHHTRLLAELVCSNS' A
#
# COMPACT_ATOMS: atom_id res chain seq x y z
N MET A 1 12.01 19.13 -15.09
CA MET A 1 10.88 18.28 -15.56
C MET A 1 10.14 17.75 -14.35
N ASN A 2 8.85 18.10 -14.19
CA ASN A 2 8.01 17.49 -13.17
C ASN A 2 7.81 16.01 -13.53
N LYS A 3 8.48 15.10 -12.81
CA LYS A 3 8.19 13.67 -12.89
C LYS A 3 6.79 13.45 -12.33
N VAL A 4 5.86 13.06 -13.20
CA VAL A 4 4.52 12.62 -12.79
C VAL A 4 4.70 11.44 -11.83
N ARG A 5 4.13 11.53 -10.63
CA ARG A 5 4.10 10.46 -9.62
C ARG A 5 2.66 10.06 -9.37
N VAL A 6 2.40 8.76 -9.29
CA VAL A 6 1.09 8.26 -8.90
C VAL A 6 1.06 8.10 -7.38
N LYS A 7 0.04 8.71 -6.75
CA LYS A 7 -0.19 8.59 -5.31
C LYS A 7 -1.21 7.49 -5.07
N ILE A 8 -0.90 6.58 -4.16
CA ILE A 8 -1.79 5.50 -3.73
C ILE A 8 -2.04 5.66 -2.24
N VAL A 9 -3.31 5.72 -1.85
CA VAL A 9 -3.73 5.87 -0.45
C VAL A 9 -4.32 4.54 0.02
N GLY A 10 -3.65 3.91 0.98
CA GLY A 10 -3.98 2.60 1.52
C GLY A 10 -2.93 1.55 1.13
N GLY A 11 -2.28 0.97 2.14
CA GLY A 11 -1.26 -0.08 2.02
C GLY A 11 -1.79 -1.49 2.21
N GLY A 12 -3.07 -1.73 1.88
CA GLY A 12 -3.66 -3.08 1.85
C GLY A 12 -3.29 -3.85 0.57
N LEU A 13 -3.87 -5.04 0.36
CA LEU A 13 -3.57 -5.89 -0.81
C LEU A 13 -3.70 -5.13 -2.14
N ALA A 14 -4.83 -4.45 -2.37
CA ALA A 14 -5.08 -3.72 -3.60
C ALA A 14 -4.11 -2.55 -3.82
N GLY A 15 -3.79 -1.80 -2.76
CA GLY A 15 -2.86 -0.67 -2.85
C GLY A 15 -1.43 -1.12 -3.12
N CYS A 16 -1.00 -2.23 -2.51
CA CYS A 16 0.31 -2.82 -2.78
C CYS A 16 0.40 -3.37 -4.21
N GLU A 17 -0.63 -4.06 -4.70
CA GLU A 17 -0.66 -4.57 -6.07
C GLU A 17 -0.66 -3.41 -7.09
N ALA A 18 -1.44 -2.35 -6.85
CA ALA A 18 -1.40 -1.16 -7.70
C ALA A 18 -0.01 -0.51 -7.71
N ALA A 19 0.61 -0.34 -6.53
CA ALA A 19 1.96 0.22 -6.40
C ALA A 19 2.98 -0.62 -7.18
N TRP A 20 2.91 -1.94 -7.05
CA TRP A 20 3.77 -2.88 -7.73
C TRP A 20 3.60 -2.82 -9.25
N GLN A 21 2.36 -2.85 -9.75
CA GLN A 21 2.08 -2.80 -11.18
C GLN A 21 2.55 -1.48 -11.83
N ILE A 22 2.40 -0.36 -11.12
CA ILE A 22 2.86 0.96 -11.59
C ILE A 22 4.39 1.04 -11.57
N ALA A 23 5.02 0.61 -10.48
CA ALA A 23 6.48 0.59 -10.36
C ALA A 23 7.15 -0.30 -11.40
N LYS A 24 6.56 -1.47 -11.71
CA LYS A 24 7.02 -2.36 -12.80
C LYS A 24 7.00 -1.74 -14.19
N ARG A 25 6.24 -0.66 -14.39
CA ARG A 25 6.16 0.10 -15.65
C ARG A 25 7.06 1.34 -15.65
N ASP A 26 8.02 1.39 -14.71
CA ASP A 26 8.96 2.50 -14.50
C ASP A 26 8.31 3.85 -14.18
N ILE A 27 7.09 3.81 -13.65
CA ILE A 27 6.38 5.00 -13.17
C ILE A 27 6.63 5.16 -11.68
N LYS A 28 6.99 6.38 -11.25
CA LYS A 28 7.23 6.69 -9.83
C LYS A 28 5.91 6.64 -9.05
N VAL A 29 5.94 5.98 -7.90
CA VAL A 29 4.80 5.80 -7.00
C VAL A 29 5.14 6.29 -5.60
N ASP A 30 4.17 6.96 -4.97
CA ASP A 30 4.18 7.26 -3.54
C ASP A 30 3.02 6.49 -2.89
N LEU A 31 3.35 5.50 -2.06
CA LEU A 31 2.37 4.67 -1.33
C LEU A 31 2.22 5.18 0.10
N TYR A 32 1.01 5.59 0.46
CA TYR A 32 0.67 6.11 1.79
C TYR A 32 -0.13 5.09 2.58
N GLU A 33 0.29 4.81 3.80
CA GLU A 33 -0.40 3.96 4.76
C GLU A 33 -0.46 4.69 6.11
N MET A 34 -1.63 4.66 6.76
CA MET A 34 -1.82 5.29 8.08
C MET A 34 -1.15 4.49 9.19
N ARG A 35 -1.03 3.17 9.00
CA ARG A 35 -0.25 2.29 9.86
C ARG A 35 1.24 2.59 9.69
N PRO A 36 2.01 2.55 10.77
CA PRO A 36 1.65 2.00 12.09
C PRO A 36 1.14 3.04 13.09
N TYR A 37 0.99 4.32 12.70
CA TYR A 37 0.59 5.39 13.61
C TYR A 37 -0.90 5.31 13.98
N LYS A 38 -1.75 4.93 13.02
CA LYS A 38 -3.18 4.67 13.25
C LYS A 38 -3.51 3.25 12.79
N THR A 39 -3.85 2.39 13.73
CA THR A 39 -4.26 1.01 13.47
C THR A 39 -5.74 0.80 13.81
N THR A 40 -6.32 -0.33 13.39
CA THR A 40 -7.65 -0.79 13.81
C THR A 40 -7.52 -2.14 14.51
N PRO A 41 -8.53 -2.60 15.28
CA PRO A 41 -8.47 -3.90 15.96
C PRO A 41 -8.26 -5.11 15.04
N ALA A 42 -8.53 -4.97 13.73
CA ALA A 42 -8.33 -6.03 12.76
C ALA A 42 -6.84 -6.24 12.38
N HIS A 43 -6.00 -5.22 12.56
CA HIS A 43 -4.60 -5.26 12.17
C HIS A 43 -3.71 -5.60 13.38
N HIS A 44 -2.83 -6.56 13.20
CA HIS A 44 -1.89 -7.08 14.17
C HIS A 44 -0.44 -6.70 13.86
N THR A 45 -0.16 -6.17 12.66
CA THR A 45 1.20 -5.83 12.23
C THR A 45 1.34 -4.39 11.75
N ARG A 46 2.61 -3.99 11.56
CA ARG A 46 2.99 -2.70 10.94
C ARG A 46 3.25 -2.85 9.44
N LEU A 47 3.02 -4.04 8.89
CA LEU A 47 3.40 -4.40 7.53
C LEU A 47 2.29 -4.04 6.54
N LEU A 48 2.71 -3.76 5.32
CA LEU A 48 1.82 -3.59 4.18
C LEU A 48 1.21 -4.94 3.79
N ALA A 49 0.08 -4.91 3.09
CA ALA A 49 -0.61 -6.09 2.58
C ALA A 49 -0.97 -7.16 3.64
N GLU A 50 -1.18 -6.74 4.89
CA GLU A 50 -1.57 -7.64 5.97
C GLU A 50 -2.92 -8.34 5.66
N LEU A 51 -2.94 -9.67 5.82
CA LEU A 51 -4.17 -10.46 5.88
C LEU A 51 -4.75 -10.36 7.30
N VAL A 52 -5.96 -9.81 7.41
CA VAL A 52 -6.61 -9.49 8.69
C VAL A 52 -7.75 -10.46 9.07
N CYS A 53 -8.00 -11.47 8.24
CA CYS A 53 -9.08 -12.45 8.42
C CYS A 53 -8.57 -13.85 8.01
N SER A 54 -9.30 -14.57 7.16
CA SER A 54 -8.88 -15.87 6.64
C SER A 54 -7.67 -15.76 5.70
N ASN A 55 -6.87 -16.82 5.67
CA ASN A 55 -5.76 -17.03 4.73
C ASN A 55 -6.11 -18.04 3.62
N SER A 56 -7.41 -18.34 3.45
CA SER A 56 -7.94 -19.20 2.37
C SER A 56 -8.18 -18.43 1.09
#